data_AF-A0A527ZUH0-F1
#
_entry.id   AF-A0A527ZUH0-F1
#
_cell.length_a   1.000
_cell.length_b   1.000
_cell.length_c   1.000
_cell.angle_alpha   90.00
_cell.angle_beta   90.00
_cell.angle_gamma   90.00
#
_symmetry.space_group_name_H-M   'P 1'
#
loop_
_entity.id
_entity.type
_entity.pdbx_description
1 polymer ?
#
loop_
_entity_poly.entity_id
_entity_poly.type
_entity_poly.pdbx_seq_one_letter_code
_entity_poly.pdbx_strand_id
1 'polypeptide(L)' 'MLEIPASGSYHLSKVRLHSSLTPGLAVTFDSDGFALADIAVADGKISSIAAHRQSNTPAGALD' A
#
# COMPACT_ATOMS: atom_id res chain seq x y z
N MET A 1 -9.11 16.94 8.73
CA MET A 1 -8.27 16.76 7.53
C MET A 1 -7.08 15.92 7.96
N LEU A 2 -6.83 14.79 7.30
CA LEU A 2 -5.68 13.94 7.63
C LEU A 2 -4.44 14.59 7.01
N GLU A 3 -3.51 15.04 7.84
CA GLU A 3 -2.25 15.64 7.36
C GLU A 3 -1.26 14.53 7.04
N ILE A 4 -0.76 14.51 5.81
CA ILE A 4 0.35 13.64 5.41
C ILE A 4 1.63 14.33 5.92
N PRO A 5 2.46 13.66 6.75
CA PRO A 5 3.72 14.23 7.19
C PRO A 5 4.57 14.64 5.98
N ALA A 6 4.97 15.91 5.93
CA ALA A 6 5.85 16.40 4.86
C ALA A 6 7.28 15.85 4.96
N SER A 7 7.63 15.29 6.13
CA SER A 7 8.92 14.69 6.44
C SER A 7 8.75 13.48 7.35
N GLY A 8 9.78 12.63 7.39
CA GLY A 8 9.77 11.38 8.14
C GLY A 8 9.24 10.19 7.34
N SER A 9 9.25 9.03 8.00
CA SER A 9 8.82 7.77 7.38
C SER A 9 7.39 7.44 7.78
N TYR A 10 6.58 7.03 6.80
CA TYR A 10 5.21 6.59 7.04
C TYR A 10 4.80 5.48 6.07
N HIS A 11 3.78 4.73 6.47
CA HIS A 11 3.20 3.66 5.67
C HIS A 11 1.76 4.00 5.31
N LEU A 12 1.43 3.87 4.03
CA LEU A 12 0.05 3.89 3.54
C LEU A 12 -0.35 2.44 3.28
N SER A 13 -1.40 1.97 3.95
CA SER A 13 -1.90 0.61 3.79
C SER A 13 -3.18 0.55 2.98
N LYS A 14 -3.40 -0.57 2.27
CA LYS A 14 -4.61 -0.81 1.44
C LYS A 14 -4.84 0.28 0.38
N VAL A 15 -3.75 0.80 -0.19
CA VAL A 15 -3.82 1.80 -1.27
C VAL A 15 -4.29 1.13 -2.55
N ARG A 16 -5.22 1.77 -3.29
CA ARG A 16 -5.57 1.36 -4.65
C ARG A 16 -4.58 1.97 -5.64
N LEU A 17 -3.81 1.14 -6.32
CA LEU A 17 -2.86 1.54 -7.36
C LEU A 17 -3.34 1.07 -8.72
N HIS A 18 -3.33 1.97 -9.70
CA HIS A 18 -3.69 1.65 -11.08
C HIS A 18 -2.46 1.18 -11.87
N SER A 19 -2.63 0.13 -12.67
CA SER A 19 -1.55 -0.49 -13.46
C SER A 19 -0.77 0.48 -14.34
N SER A 20 -1.42 1.53 -14.86
CA SER A 20 -0.77 2.53 -15.72
C SER A 20 0.31 3.36 -15.02
N LEU A 21 0.25 3.49 -13.69
CA LEU A 21 1.20 4.26 -12.89
C LEU A 21 2.33 3.39 -12.33
N THR A 22 2.17 2.07 -12.37
CA THR A 22 3.11 1.12 -11.78
C THR A 22 3.47 -0.01 -12.77
N PRO A 23 4.04 0.33 -13.94
CA PRO A 23 4.48 -0.68 -14.89
C PRO A 23 5.56 -1.57 -14.26
N GLY A 24 5.42 -2.88 -14.41
CA GLY A 24 6.37 -3.87 -13.85
C GLY A 24 6.12 -4.26 -12.39
N LEU A 25 5.11 -3.70 -11.72
CA LEU A 25 4.73 -4.13 -10.38
C LEU A 25 4.10 -5.53 -10.44
N ALA A 26 4.73 -6.50 -9.77
CA ALA A 26 4.31 -7.90 -9.76
C ALA A 26 3.12 -8.15 -8.82
N VAL A 27 1.95 -7.62 -9.18
CA VAL A 27 0.68 -7.77 -8.46
C VAL A 27 -0.47 -8.10 -9.40
N THR A 28 -1.52 -8.72 -8.87
CA THR A 28 -2.76 -8.96 -9.63
C THR A 28 -3.62 -7.69 -9.60
N PHE A 29 -3.99 -7.21 -10.78
CA PHE A 29 -4.94 -6.12 -10.95
C PHE A 29 -6.35 -6.66 -11.18
N ASP A 30 -7.36 -5.94 -10.70
CA ASP A 30 -8.77 -6.21 -10.96
C ASP A 30 -9.19 -5.82 -12.38
N SER A 31 -10.47 -6.01 -12.72
CA SER A 31 -11.03 -5.68 -14.04
C SER A 31 -10.92 -4.20 -14.40
N ASP A 32 -10.83 -3.33 -13.39
CA ASP A 32 -10.69 -1.89 -13.55
C ASP A 32 -9.21 -1.47 -13.59
N GLY A 33 -8.28 -2.43 -13.54
CA GLY A 33 -6.85 -2.20 -13.59
C GLY A 33 -6.24 -1.76 -12.26
N PHE A 34 -6.91 -1.98 -11.13
CA PHE A 34 -6.41 -1.61 -9.80
C PHE A 34 -5.91 -2.81 -8.98
N ALA A 35 -4.88 -2.60 -8.16
CA ALA A 35 -4.41 -3.54 -7.17
C ALA A 35 -4.34 -2.89 -5.78
N LEU A 36 -4.51 -3.69 -4.73
CA LEU A 36 -4.25 -3.24 -3.36
C LEU A 36 -2.76 -3.37 -3.03
N ALA A 37 -2.20 -2.29 -2.49
CA ALA A 37 -0.80 -2.22 -2.13
C ALA A 37 -0.56 -1.54 -0.78
N ASP A 38 0.57 -1.85 -0.18
CA ASP A 38 1.16 -1.08 0.90
C ASP A 38 2.34 -0.29 0.35
N ILE A 39 2.44 0.99 0.74
CA ILE A 39 3.46 1.92 0.28
C ILE A 39 4.24 2.43 1.48
N ALA A 40 5.55 2.28 1.45
CA ALA A 40 6.45 2.87 2.43
C ALA A 40 7.06 4.15 1.85
N VAL A 41 6.90 5.26 2.55
CA VAL A 41 7.52 6.54 2.20
C VAL A 41 8.62 6.83 3.22
N ALA A 42 9.80 7.21 2.74
CA ALA A 42 10.92 7.68 3.53
C ALA A 42 11.57 8.86 2.81
N ASP A 43 11.98 9.89 3.57
CA ASP A 43 12.63 11.10 3.03
C ASP A 43 11.85 11.75 1.86
N GLY A 44 10.51 11.73 1.95
CA GLY A 44 9.62 12.29 0.92
C GLY A 44 9.59 11.49 -0.39
N LYS A 45 10.15 10.28 -0.42
CA LYS A 45 10.18 9.39 -1.60
C LYS A 45 9.52 8.05 -1.29
N ILE A 46 8.95 7.43 -2.31
CA ILE A 46 8.48 6.05 -2.20
C ILE A 46 9.71 5.15 -2.10
N SER A 47 9.87 4.51 -0.94
CA SER A 47 10.97 3.59 -0.66
C SER A 47 10.60 2.14 -1.01
N SER A 48 9.31 1.79 -0.96
CA SER A 48 8.82 0.47 -1.35
C SER A 48 7.34 0.51 -1.73
N ILE A 49 6.95 -0.36 -2.67
CA ILE A 49 5.58 -0.71 -3.00
C ILE A 49 5.49 -2.23 -2.97
N ALA A 50 4.57 -2.77 -2.17
CA ALA A 50 4.34 -4.21 -2.07
C ALA A 50 2.84 -4.51 -2.19
N ALA A 51 2.50 -5.70 -2.69
CA ALA A 51 1.13 -6.19 -2.66
C ALA A 51 0.61 -6.14 -1.21
N HIS A 52 -0.60 -5.60 -1.01
CA HIS A 52 -1.21 -5.63 0.30
C HIS A 52 -1.53 -7.08 0.65
N ARG A 53 -0.76 -7.66 1.58
CA ARG A 53 -1.08 -8.99 2.12
C ARG A 53 -2.19 -8.81 3.14
N GLN A 54 -3.36 -9.36 2.84
CA GLN A 54 -4.41 -9.54 3.82
C GLN A 54 -3.85 -10.48 4.90
N SER A 55 -3.54 -9.94 6.08
CA SER A 55 -3.11 -10.77 7.19
C SER A 55 -4.23 -11.76 7.48
N ASN A 56 -3.96 -13.06 7.36
CA ASN A 56 -4.88 -14.12 7.76
C ASN A 56 -4.97 -14.24 9.30
N THR A 57 -4.72 -13.15 10.03
CA THR A 57 -4.87 -13.07 11.48
C THR A 57 -6.36 -12.89 11.75
N PRO A 58 -7.07 -13.88 12.33
CA PRO A 58 -8.44 -13.67 12.74
C PRO A 58 -8.47 -12.52 13.75
N ALA A 59 -9.27 -11.50 13.45
CA ALA A 59 -9.53 -10.39 14.35
C ALA A 59 -10.35 -10.93 15.54
N GLY A 60 -9.69 -11.42 16.59
CA GLY A 60 -10.40 -11.90 17.78
C GLY A 60 -9.66 -12.91 18.64
N ALA A 61 -8.40 -12.64 19.01
CA ALA A 61 -7.83 -13.26 20.20
C ALA A 61 -7.38 -12.15 21.15
N LEU A 62 -8.18 -11.89 22.18
CA LEU A 62 -7.78 -11.22 23.40
C LEU A 62 -7.84 -12.30 24.48
N ASP A 63 -6.73 -12.51 25.18
CA ASP A 63 -6.64 -13.31 26.41
C ASP A 63 -7.20 -12.51 27.59
#